data_AF-A3ZSF0-F1
#
_entry.id   AF-A3ZSF0-F1
#
_cell.length_a   1.000
_cell.length_b   1.000
_cell.length_c   1.000
_cell.angle_alpha   90.00
_cell.angle_beta   90.00
_cell.angle_gamma   90.00
#
_symmetry.space_group_name_H-M   'P 1'
#
loop_
_entity.id
_entity.type
_entity.pdbx_description
1 polymer ?
#
loop_
_entity_poly.entity_id
_entity_poly.type
_entity_poly.pdbx_seq_one_letter_code
_entity_poly.pdbx_strand_id
1 'polypeptide(L)'
;MATRSRRTWKPDARGYYSRQLGWERTQSGKLQQHKFLLGTDRKEAEHRERKLKELWDRFCESCDEPRPLWTDHLLMIAKRIAKGIPNVPVRRGADELQYNYAGRIQRMQAKYPVVLFLPEDQYAFDVGQAALEMFEAIPGVPRDMIIKTPDIEVLQAAEETKERLAGLGIDLRGETGLLATPDIVKHDPYEGVLKPSDPVLRRAREQKVRETETTERARSVGNVPSPAPLRTLGATLYQALTAYEKYLEKEYFDPNSDHISAWGKTQVRQVKNLKNHHPDLFLSRLDSDALGELVGYWRRRPFKTGTTVPMTAKSASNYLGTLVRFFKWLDKSSKYQWNKPFAFSDMDTKIRRLASDLAKKSIEQVDTFSLDELRLLMRYGKPFDRILLLLGLNCGFGRAEIGSLLVGEVHLFKGHTEREQEILDFPTTDKDSFIKRIRRKSGVYGEHILFPQTVEAIKWAMEHRQRFPDFSPAARLVVSENGSAIDRPTKSNNANQLIPNHFDRLIQRIQDDKQQIRKLSFGKLRKTATDLVKRFSNGEIAGVFDCHGSPVKTDSLSDQYSNRPFGKVFQAIREVEAYLAPVFAEGELNAV
;
A
#
# COMPACT_ATOMS: atom_id res chain seq x y z
N MET A 1 27.36 21.01 10.87
CA MET A 1 27.27 21.05 9.40
C MET A 1 25.91 20.56 8.93
N ALA A 2 25.22 21.27 8.03
CA ALA A 2 23.83 20.98 7.70
C ALA A 2 23.70 19.71 6.82
N THR A 3 23.49 18.56 7.45
CA THR A 3 22.85 17.41 6.82
C THR A 3 21.53 17.90 6.23
N ARG A 4 21.25 17.64 4.94
CA ARG A 4 19.95 17.97 4.33
C ARG A 4 18.85 17.09 4.93
N SER A 5 18.45 17.36 6.17
CA SER A 5 17.29 16.73 6.76
C SER A 5 16.05 17.34 6.12
N ARG A 6 15.33 16.56 5.29
CA ARG A 6 13.98 16.96 4.85
C ARG A 6 13.15 17.27 6.10
N ARG A 7 12.64 18.51 6.21
CA ARG A 7 11.83 18.97 7.36
C ARG A 7 10.58 18.10 7.58
N THR A 8 10.08 17.43 6.54
CA THR A 8 8.87 16.60 6.60
C THR A 8 9.20 15.11 6.70
N TRP A 9 8.63 14.45 7.70
CA TRP A 9 8.64 13.00 7.87
C TRP A 9 7.57 12.37 6.97
N LYS A 10 7.94 12.07 5.72
CA LYS A 10 7.08 11.35 4.78
C LYS A 10 7.66 9.97 4.51
N PRO A 11 6.89 8.87 4.66
CA PRO A 11 7.36 7.56 4.27
C PRO A 11 7.56 7.50 2.75
N ASP A 12 8.46 6.65 2.29
CA ASP A 12 8.63 6.38 0.87
C ASP A 12 7.42 5.63 0.28
N ALA A 13 7.45 5.36 -1.03
CA ALA A 13 6.35 4.66 -1.71
C ALA A 13 6.10 3.23 -1.15
N ARG A 14 7.02 2.68 -0.37
CA ARG A 14 6.91 1.37 0.28
C ARG A 14 6.44 1.48 1.74
N GLY A 15 6.28 2.68 2.27
CA GLY A 15 5.86 2.94 3.65
C GLY A 15 7.01 3.11 4.65
N TYR A 16 8.27 3.12 4.21
CA TYR A 16 9.43 3.25 5.10
C TYR A 16 9.82 4.70 5.31
N TYR A 17 10.09 5.07 6.56
CA TYR A 17 10.79 6.31 6.88
C TYR A 17 12.27 6.11 6.60
N SER A 18 12.87 7.06 5.87
CA SER A 18 14.30 7.00 5.53
C SER A 18 14.97 8.34 5.75
N ARG A 19 16.24 8.30 6.16
CA ARG A 19 17.04 9.49 6.44
C ARG A 19 18.43 9.37 5.86
N GLN A 20 18.93 10.47 5.33
CA GLN A 20 20.31 10.60 4.87
C GLN A 20 21.11 11.25 5.99
N LEU A 21 22.15 10.57 6.47
CA LEU A 21 22.98 11.05 7.58
C LEU A 21 24.44 10.61 7.37
N GLY A 22 25.35 11.53 7.70
CA GLY A 22 26.79 11.37 7.52
C GLY A 22 27.22 11.14 6.08
N TRP A 23 28.52 10.94 5.87
CA TRP A 23 29.14 10.85 4.55
C TRP A 23 29.87 9.53 4.35
N GLU A 24 29.79 8.96 3.16
CA GLU A 24 30.56 7.78 2.74
C GLU A 24 31.13 8.00 1.34
N ARG A 25 32.19 7.26 0.99
CA ARG A 25 32.69 7.16 -0.39
C ARG A 25 31.99 6.00 -1.10
N THR A 26 31.42 6.26 -2.27
CA THR A 26 30.95 5.20 -3.15
C THR A 26 32.12 4.37 -3.67
N GLN A 27 31.83 3.20 -4.26
CA GLN A 27 32.83 2.43 -5.03
C GLN A 27 33.49 3.26 -6.15
N SER A 28 32.79 4.27 -6.67
CA SER A 28 33.32 5.22 -7.66
C SER A 28 34.09 6.40 -7.07
N GLY A 29 34.34 6.40 -5.76
CA GLY A 29 35.06 7.46 -5.04
C GLY A 29 34.25 8.75 -4.79
N LYS A 30 33.00 8.81 -5.25
CA LYS A 30 32.12 9.98 -5.04
C LYS A 30 31.64 10.04 -3.60
N LEU A 31 31.62 11.23 -3.03
CA LEU A 31 31.06 11.47 -1.70
C LEU A 31 29.54 11.53 -1.77
N GLN A 32 28.86 10.72 -0.97
CA GLN A 32 27.41 10.74 -0.82
C GLN A 32 27.00 10.60 0.64
N GLN A 33 25.77 10.98 0.96
CA GLN A 33 25.22 10.74 2.29
C GLN A 33 24.64 9.32 2.39
N HIS A 34 24.94 8.62 3.48
CA HIS A 34 24.41 7.27 3.68
C HIS A 34 22.91 7.32 3.95
N LYS A 35 22.13 6.49 3.24
CA LYS A 35 20.68 6.42 3.38
C LYS A 35 20.29 5.28 4.33
N PHE A 36 19.79 5.64 5.52
CA PHE A 36 19.25 4.72 6.50
C PHE A 36 17.74 4.50 6.30
N LEU A 37 17.30 3.24 6.39
CA LEU A 37 15.88 2.85 6.46
C LEU A 37 15.55 2.63 7.94
N LEU A 38 14.59 3.40 8.47
CA LEU A 38 14.32 3.49 9.91
C LEU A 38 13.06 2.72 10.34
N GLY A 39 12.41 2.01 9.41
CA GLY A 39 11.18 1.26 9.65
C GLY A 39 9.93 1.97 9.14
N THR A 40 8.76 1.36 9.38
CA THR A 40 7.45 1.85 8.91
C THR A 40 6.64 2.56 10.00
N ASP A 41 7.02 2.39 11.27
CA ASP A 41 6.42 3.12 12.38
C ASP A 41 7.13 4.47 12.54
N ARG A 42 6.35 5.54 12.61
CA ARG A 42 6.89 6.91 12.63
C ARG A 42 7.63 7.21 13.93
N LYS A 43 7.07 6.85 15.09
CA LYS A 43 7.65 7.17 16.40
C LYS A 43 8.96 6.43 16.59
N GLU A 44 8.97 5.16 16.22
CA GLU A 44 10.14 4.31 16.27
C GLU A 44 11.23 4.80 15.29
N ALA A 45 10.84 5.22 14.09
CA ALA A 45 11.78 5.82 13.14
C ALA A 45 12.38 7.15 13.64
N GLU A 46 11.56 8.01 14.26
CA GLU A 46 12.02 9.25 14.92
C GLU A 46 13.00 8.97 16.06
N HIS A 47 12.74 7.95 16.87
CA HIS A 47 13.65 7.51 17.93
C HIS A 47 14.99 7.01 17.38
N ARG A 48 14.96 6.19 16.33
CA ARG A 48 16.17 5.67 15.66
C ARG A 48 16.97 6.78 14.98
N GLU A 49 16.32 7.75 14.35
CA GLU A 49 17.00 8.92 13.78
C GLU A 49 17.73 9.70 14.88
N ARG A 50 17.09 9.94 16.03
CA ARG A 50 17.70 10.67 17.14
C ARG A 50 19.00 10.01 17.59
N LYS A 51 18.99 8.69 17.80
CA LYS A 51 20.18 7.91 18.16
C LYS A 51 21.27 7.96 17.09
N LEU A 52 20.88 7.83 15.81
CA LEU A 52 21.81 7.94 14.69
C LEU A 52 22.48 9.31 14.62
N LYS A 53 21.69 10.38 14.83
CA LYS A 53 22.18 11.75 14.81
C LYS A 53 23.15 11.99 15.96
N GLU A 54 22.81 11.57 17.17
CA GLU A 54 23.70 11.69 18.33
C GLU A 54 25.01 10.91 18.14
N LEU A 55 24.95 9.68 17.58
CA LEU A 55 26.15 8.92 17.22
C LEU A 55 27.03 9.68 16.22
N TRP A 56 26.42 10.27 15.19
CA TRP A 56 27.13 11.01 14.15
C TRP A 56 27.74 12.31 14.68
N ASP A 57 26.99 13.06 15.49
CA ASP A 57 27.43 14.33 16.06
C ASP A 57 28.64 14.11 16.99
N ARG A 58 28.60 13.09 17.86
CA ARG A 58 29.74 12.68 18.70
C ARG A 58 30.97 12.28 17.88
N PHE A 59 30.76 11.55 16.79
CA PHE A 59 31.87 11.19 15.91
C PHE A 59 32.49 12.42 15.24
N CYS A 60 31.66 13.36 14.79
CA CYS A 60 32.13 14.62 14.22
C CYS A 60 32.92 15.46 15.24
N GLU A 61 32.48 15.52 16.50
CA GLU A 61 33.22 16.20 17.58
C GLU A 61 34.61 15.59 17.83
N SER A 62 34.77 14.30 17.57
CA SER A 62 36.04 13.58 17.77
C SER A 62 36.97 13.59 16.56
N CYS A 63 36.61 14.25 15.46
CA CYS A 63 37.34 14.22 14.19
C CYS A 63 37.68 15.64 13.73
N ASP A 64 38.96 15.90 13.51
CA ASP A 64 39.45 17.20 13.03
C ASP A 64 39.21 17.42 11.52
N GLU A 65 38.72 16.40 10.80
CA GLU A 65 38.46 16.53 9.38
C GLU A 65 37.25 17.44 9.10
N PRO A 66 37.33 18.35 8.11
CA PRO A 66 36.23 19.23 7.76
C PRO A 66 35.02 18.49 7.16
N ARG A 67 35.17 17.21 6.83
CA ARG A 67 34.08 16.36 6.34
C ARG A 67 34.32 14.91 6.75
N PRO A 68 34.02 14.56 8.01
CA PRO A 68 34.25 13.21 8.52
C PRO A 68 33.45 12.21 7.70
N LEU A 69 34.05 11.06 7.42
CA LEU A 69 33.43 9.93 6.73
C LEU A 69 33.06 8.85 7.72
N TRP A 70 31.95 8.15 7.49
CA TRP A 70 31.64 6.94 8.22
C TRP A 70 32.80 5.95 8.08
N THR A 71 33.42 5.58 9.21
CA THR A 71 34.32 4.43 9.25
C THR A 71 33.52 3.15 9.16
N ASP A 72 34.12 2.06 8.67
CA ASP A 72 33.41 0.78 8.48
C ASP A 72 32.76 0.28 9.78
N HIS A 73 33.48 0.39 10.89
CA HIS A 73 32.98 0.01 12.22
C HIS A 73 31.81 0.89 12.69
N LEU A 74 31.91 2.22 12.50
CA LEU A 74 30.85 3.13 12.93
C LEU A 74 29.59 2.99 12.05
N LEU A 75 29.77 2.77 10.74
CA LEU A 75 28.66 2.50 9.83
C LEU A 75 27.93 1.20 10.18
N MET A 76 28.67 0.18 10.60
CA MET A 76 28.09 -1.08 11.07
C MET A 76 27.18 -0.84 12.30
N ILE A 77 27.65 -0.07 13.28
CA ILE A 77 26.88 0.32 14.46
C ILE A 77 25.62 1.10 14.04
N ALA A 78 25.77 2.11 13.18
CA ALA A 78 24.67 2.92 12.68
C ALA A 78 23.61 2.05 11.96
N LYS A 79 24.03 1.08 11.15
CA LYS A 79 23.11 0.13 10.49
C LYS A 79 22.31 -0.72 11.49
N ARG A 80 22.90 -1.09 12.63
CA ARG A 80 22.18 -1.81 13.70
C ARG A 80 21.14 -0.91 14.38
N ILE A 81 21.49 0.33 14.69
CA ILE A 81 20.55 1.33 15.23
C ILE A 81 19.36 1.54 14.28
N ALA A 82 19.63 1.70 12.97
CA ALA A 82 18.58 1.88 11.96
C ALA A 82 17.60 0.70 11.89
N LYS A 83 18.10 -0.54 12.10
CA LYS A 83 17.29 -1.76 12.18
C LYS A 83 16.50 -1.88 13.49
N GLY A 84 16.74 -1.02 14.48
CA GLY A 84 16.13 -1.11 15.81
C GLY A 84 16.74 -2.20 16.69
N ILE A 85 17.99 -2.58 16.42
CA ILE A 85 18.73 -3.50 17.27
C ILE A 85 19.49 -2.65 18.30
N PRO A 86 19.05 -2.59 19.57
CA PRO A 86 19.62 -1.69 20.56
C PRO A 86 21.04 -2.09 21.00
N ASN A 87 21.41 -3.35 20.78
CA ASN A 87 22.60 -3.96 21.33
C ASN A 87 23.61 -4.29 20.23
N VAL A 88 24.85 -3.87 20.39
CA VAL A 88 25.95 -4.18 19.48
C VAL A 88 26.86 -5.19 20.16
N PRO A 89 26.80 -6.49 19.78
CA PRO A 89 27.78 -7.45 20.26
C PRO A 89 29.18 -7.06 19.78
N VAL A 90 30.13 -7.06 20.71
CA VAL A 90 31.55 -6.80 20.48
C VAL A 90 32.29 -8.12 20.61
N ARG A 91 32.94 -8.55 19.53
CA ARG A 91 33.74 -9.78 19.53
C ARG A 91 35.11 -9.51 20.15
N ARG A 92 35.59 -10.46 20.96
CA ARG A 92 36.96 -10.49 21.47
C ARG A 92 37.93 -10.91 20.35
N GLY A 93 39.07 -10.21 20.23
CA GLY A 93 40.14 -10.64 19.33
C GLY A 93 40.79 -11.95 19.79
N ALA A 94 41.27 -12.79 18.87
CA ALA A 94 41.84 -14.09 19.21
C ALA A 94 42.97 -13.99 20.26
N ASP A 95 43.82 -12.97 20.12
CA ASP A 95 44.96 -12.71 21.01
C ASP A 95 44.71 -11.57 22.01
N GLU A 96 43.46 -11.11 22.13
CA GLU A 96 43.12 -10.00 23.01
C GLU A 96 43.02 -10.48 24.47
N LEU A 97 43.86 -9.93 25.34
CA LEU A 97 43.79 -10.20 26.79
C LEU A 97 42.44 -9.72 27.36
N GLN A 98 41.95 -10.41 28.37
CA GLN A 98 40.63 -10.20 28.98
C GLN A 98 40.43 -8.75 29.44
N TYR A 99 41.39 -8.18 30.16
CA TYR A 99 41.31 -6.78 30.64
C TYR A 99 41.36 -5.75 29.49
N ASN A 100 42.09 -6.03 28.41
CA ASN A 100 42.10 -5.18 27.22
C ASN A 100 40.74 -5.20 26.51
N TYR A 101 40.10 -6.37 26.45
CA TYR A 101 38.76 -6.54 25.90
C TYR A 101 37.69 -5.81 26.72
N ALA A 102 37.70 -5.98 28.05
CA ALA A 102 36.80 -5.25 28.95
C ALA A 102 37.01 -3.73 28.87
N GLY A 103 38.26 -3.27 28.92
CA GLY A 103 38.61 -1.86 28.79
C GLY A 103 38.24 -1.29 27.41
N ARG A 104 38.33 -2.07 26.33
CA ARG A 104 37.87 -1.66 25.00
C ARG A 104 36.36 -1.45 24.97
N ILE A 105 35.58 -2.36 25.56
CA ILE A 105 34.12 -2.22 25.67
C ILE A 105 33.75 -1.00 26.52
N GLN A 106 34.40 -0.80 27.69
CA GLN A 106 34.18 0.39 28.52
C GLN A 106 34.52 1.70 27.77
N ARG A 107 35.65 1.75 27.06
CA ARG A 107 36.02 2.91 26.21
C ARG A 107 35.01 3.14 25.09
N MET A 108 34.51 2.09 24.45
CA MET A 108 33.47 2.19 23.42
C MET A 108 32.15 2.70 24.01
N GLN A 109 31.75 2.20 25.18
CA GLN A 109 30.54 2.61 25.89
C GLN A 109 30.63 4.07 26.37
N ALA A 110 31.78 4.49 26.88
CA ALA A 110 32.06 5.88 27.25
C ALA A 110 32.07 6.82 26.03
N LYS A 111 32.66 6.36 24.92
CA LYS A 111 32.73 7.14 23.67
C LYS A 111 31.38 7.28 22.98
N TYR A 112 30.51 6.26 23.06
CA TYR A 112 29.21 6.24 22.38
C TYR A 112 28.07 5.81 23.33
N PRO A 113 27.63 6.68 24.25
CA PRO A 113 26.65 6.33 25.29
C PRO A 113 25.26 5.96 24.75
N VAL A 114 24.93 6.32 23.51
CA VAL A 114 23.65 5.99 22.85
C VAL A 114 23.53 4.54 22.39
N VAL A 115 24.65 3.83 22.37
CA VAL A 115 24.75 2.43 21.93
C VAL A 115 25.07 1.58 23.14
N LEU A 116 24.32 0.49 23.32
CA LEU A 116 24.66 -0.51 24.33
C LEU A 116 25.59 -1.53 23.67
N PHE A 117 26.85 -1.57 24.09
CA PHE A 117 27.79 -2.60 23.66
C PHE A 117 27.68 -3.80 24.59
N LEU A 118 27.41 -4.97 24.02
CA LEU A 118 27.37 -6.22 24.77
C LEU A 118 28.62 -7.03 24.45
N PRO A 119 29.30 -7.62 25.45
CA PRO A 119 30.37 -8.56 25.18
C PRO A 119 29.79 -9.82 24.52
N GLU A 120 30.42 -10.30 23.45
CA GLU A 120 30.06 -11.60 22.85
C GLU A 120 30.62 -12.76 23.69
N ASP A 121 31.81 -12.56 24.28
CA ASP A 121 32.42 -13.43 25.29
C ASP A 121 32.22 -12.79 26.69
N GLN A 122 31.09 -13.12 27.33
CA GLN A 122 30.73 -12.55 28.65
C GLN A 122 31.77 -12.91 29.72
N TYR A 123 32.28 -14.15 29.71
CA TYR A 123 33.26 -14.62 30.69
C TYR A 123 34.56 -13.82 30.62
N ALA A 124 35.11 -13.62 29.42
CA ALA A 124 36.32 -12.82 29.26
C ALA A 124 36.12 -11.34 29.63
N PHE A 125 34.92 -10.80 29.43
CA PHE A 125 34.58 -9.45 29.86
C PHE A 125 34.57 -9.34 31.38
N ASP A 126 33.89 -10.24 32.09
CA ASP A 126 33.77 -10.22 33.55
C ASP A 126 35.15 -10.38 34.22
N VAL A 127 35.96 -11.34 33.74
CA VAL A 127 37.35 -11.53 34.20
C VAL A 127 38.19 -10.27 33.94
N GLY A 128 38.03 -9.66 32.76
CA GLY A 128 38.73 -8.44 32.40
C GLY A 128 38.32 -7.24 33.25
N GLN A 129 37.04 -7.14 33.61
CA GLN A 129 36.51 -6.08 34.47
C GLN A 129 37.05 -6.21 35.90
N ALA A 130 37.04 -7.42 36.47
CA ALA A 130 37.63 -7.67 37.79
C ALA A 130 39.12 -7.30 37.83
N ALA A 131 39.88 -7.63 36.77
CA ALA A 131 41.27 -7.24 36.66
C ALA A 131 41.45 -5.70 36.62
N LEU A 132 40.61 -4.97 35.88
CA LEU A 132 40.64 -3.51 35.84
C LEU A 132 40.33 -2.89 37.21
N GLU A 133 39.34 -3.40 37.92
CA GLU A 133 38.98 -2.96 39.28
C GLU A 133 40.14 -3.18 40.27
N MET A 134 40.83 -4.33 40.17
CA MET A 134 42.03 -4.60 40.97
C MET A 134 43.17 -3.62 40.66
N PHE A 135 43.39 -3.26 39.40
CA PHE A 135 44.41 -2.27 39.03
C PHE A 135 44.06 -0.86 39.54
N GLU A 136 42.78 -0.47 39.52
CA GLU A 136 42.32 0.82 40.04
C GLU A 136 42.44 0.93 41.57
N ALA A 137 42.40 -0.19 42.28
CA ALA A 137 42.53 -0.23 43.73
C ALA A 137 43.96 -0.01 44.25
N ILE A 138 44.98 -0.02 43.38
CA ILE A 138 46.38 0.20 43.76
C ILE A 138 46.67 1.71 43.80
N PRO A 139 46.89 2.31 44.99
CA PRO A 139 47.14 3.76 45.10
C PRO A 139 48.44 4.15 44.39
N GLY A 140 48.36 5.12 43.48
CA GLY A 140 49.53 5.68 42.81
C GLY A 140 49.82 5.15 41.39
N VAL A 141 49.01 4.23 40.86
CA VAL A 141 49.12 3.83 39.44
C VAL A 141 48.43 4.86 38.54
N PRO A 142 49.13 5.53 37.61
CA PRO A 142 48.52 6.51 36.71
C PRO A 142 47.48 5.85 35.79
N ARG A 143 46.29 6.46 35.67
CA ARG A 143 45.15 5.97 34.86
C ARG A 143 45.46 5.73 33.37
N ASP A 144 46.55 6.31 32.86
CA ASP A 144 46.93 6.27 31.45
C ASP A 144 48.11 5.33 31.14
N MET A 145 48.53 4.47 32.09
CA MET A 145 49.54 3.44 31.80
C MET A 145 48.97 2.38 30.85
N ILE A 146 49.13 2.62 29.55
CA ILE A 146 49.10 1.56 28.55
C ILE A 146 50.25 0.61 28.93
N ILE A 147 49.93 -0.54 29.53
CA ILE A 147 50.90 -1.62 29.76
C ILE A 147 51.34 -2.12 28.38
N LYS A 148 52.37 -1.46 27.82
CA LYS A 148 53.12 -1.98 26.69
C LYS A 148 54.05 -3.05 27.25
N THR A 149 53.53 -4.28 27.21
CA THR A 149 54.21 -5.52 27.62
C THR A 149 54.47 -5.60 29.14
N PRO A 150 54.06 -6.67 29.83
CA PRO A 150 54.28 -6.75 31.27
C PRO A 150 55.77 -6.94 31.55
N ASP A 151 56.29 -6.09 32.44
CA ASP A 151 57.60 -6.23 33.03
C ASP A 151 57.66 -7.56 33.80
N ILE A 152 58.64 -8.39 33.47
CA ILE A 152 58.78 -9.76 34.00
C ILE A 152 58.90 -9.73 35.54
N GLU A 153 59.45 -8.65 36.09
CA GLU A 153 59.59 -8.46 37.54
C GLU A 153 58.24 -8.28 38.25
N VAL A 154 57.25 -7.64 37.60
CA VAL A 154 55.91 -7.43 38.17
C VAL A 154 55.10 -8.74 38.19
N LEU A 155 55.29 -9.59 37.17
CA LEU A 155 54.67 -10.92 37.14
C LEU A 155 55.28 -11.86 38.19
N GLN A 156 56.59 -11.76 38.44
CA GLN A 156 57.25 -12.50 39.51
C GLN A 156 56.77 -12.05 40.90
N ALA A 157 56.64 -10.74 41.12
CA ALA A 157 56.11 -10.20 42.37
C ALA A 157 54.64 -10.60 42.63
N ALA A 158 53.83 -10.69 41.57
CA ALA A 158 52.43 -11.13 41.67
C ALA A 158 52.33 -12.62 42.02
N GLU A 159 53.20 -13.47 41.46
CA GLU A 159 53.22 -14.91 41.76
C GLU A 159 53.76 -15.16 43.19
N GLU A 160 54.79 -14.43 43.64
CA GLU A 160 55.26 -14.47 45.03
C GLU A 160 54.19 -14.03 46.02
N THR A 161 53.42 -12.98 45.69
CA THR A 161 52.34 -12.49 46.55
C THR A 161 51.20 -13.51 46.63
N LYS A 162 50.93 -14.22 45.53
CA LYS A 162 49.93 -15.29 45.47
C LYS A 162 50.36 -16.52 46.26
N GLU A 163 51.63 -16.90 46.23
CA GLU A 163 52.18 -17.95 47.11
C GLU A 163 52.13 -17.52 48.58
N ARG A 164 52.38 -16.25 48.87
CA ARG A 164 52.33 -15.69 50.23
C ARG A 164 50.90 -15.66 50.80
N LEU A 165 49.91 -15.35 49.96
CA LEU A 165 48.49 -15.38 50.34
C LEU A 165 47.94 -16.81 50.47
N ALA A 166 48.42 -17.75 49.64
CA ALA A 166 48.14 -19.17 49.78
C ALA A 166 48.73 -19.75 51.09
N GLY A 167 49.93 -19.31 51.49
CA GLY A 167 50.53 -19.62 52.79
C GLY A 167 49.77 -19.05 53.99
N LEU A 168 48.89 -18.05 53.75
CA LEU A 168 47.99 -17.46 54.76
C LEU A 168 46.56 -18.05 54.70
N GLY A 169 46.33 -19.07 53.86
CA GLY A 169 45.04 -19.78 53.78
C GLY A 169 43.92 -19.02 53.07
N ILE A 170 44.24 -17.97 52.32
CA ILE A 170 43.26 -17.18 51.57
C ILE A 170 43.13 -17.78 50.16
N ASP A 171 42.06 -18.55 49.94
CA ASP A 171 41.72 -19.10 48.62
C ASP A 171 40.86 -18.11 47.82
N LEU A 172 41.36 -17.66 46.68
CA LEU A 172 40.71 -16.66 45.82
C LEU A 172 39.71 -17.29 44.83
N ARG A 173 39.06 -18.40 45.19
CA ARG A 173 38.06 -19.07 44.35
C ARG A 173 36.72 -19.21 45.08
N GLY A 174 35.75 -18.31 44.83
CA GLY A 174 34.36 -18.55 45.26
C GLY A 174 33.34 -17.40 45.15
N GLU A 175 32.48 -17.50 44.12
CA GLU A 175 31.00 -17.36 44.03
C GLU A 175 30.12 -16.24 44.68
N THR A 176 29.34 -15.58 43.78
CA THR A 176 27.86 -15.27 43.77
C THR A 176 27.19 -14.14 44.60
N GLY A 177 26.23 -13.42 43.98
CA GLY A 177 25.14 -12.70 44.68
C GLY A 177 24.35 -11.63 43.88
N LEU A 178 23.04 -11.84 43.69
CA LEU A 178 22.00 -11.03 42.98
C LEU A 178 21.58 -9.70 43.66
N LEU A 179 20.90 -8.79 42.92
CA LEU A 179 19.65 -8.08 43.34
C LEU A 179 18.98 -7.26 42.19
N ALA A 180 17.63 -7.15 42.24
CA ALA A 180 16.72 -6.57 41.22
C ALA A 180 16.10 -5.21 41.66
N THR A 181 15.47 -4.47 40.74
CA THR A 181 14.76 -3.18 41.01
C THR A 181 13.40 -3.03 40.28
N PRO A 182 12.46 -2.14 40.76
CA PRO A 182 11.02 -2.22 40.48
C PRO A 182 10.41 -1.10 39.57
N ASP A 183 9.14 -1.33 39.19
CA ASP A 183 8.25 -0.58 38.28
C ASP A 183 7.80 0.83 38.74
N ILE A 184 7.50 1.70 37.75
CA ILE A 184 6.88 3.03 37.96
C ILE A 184 5.65 3.22 37.05
N VAL A 185 4.53 3.59 37.69
CA VAL A 185 3.20 3.93 37.14
C VAL A 185 3.17 5.36 36.56
N LYS A 186 2.35 5.61 35.53
CA LYS A 186 2.07 6.97 34.99
C LYS A 186 0.57 7.26 34.90
N HIS A 187 0.21 8.48 35.28
CA HIS A 187 -1.13 9.10 35.21
C HIS A 187 -1.38 9.81 33.86
N ASP A 188 -2.66 9.91 33.47
CA ASP A 188 -3.21 10.64 32.32
C ASP A 188 -3.85 11.99 32.73
N PRO A 189 -3.97 12.95 31.79
CA PRO A 189 -5.06 13.92 31.88
C PRO A 189 -5.82 14.22 30.55
N TYR A 190 -7.16 14.19 30.68
CA TYR A 190 -8.27 15.02 30.18
C TYR A 190 -8.38 15.64 28.76
N GLU A 191 -9.64 15.66 28.32
CA GLU A 191 -10.22 15.93 26.98
C GLU A 191 -10.68 17.38 26.71
N GLY A 192 -10.85 17.70 25.40
CA GLY A 192 -11.59 18.85 24.90
C GLY A 192 -11.98 18.77 23.40
N VAL A 193 -13.24 18.42 23.15
CA VAL A 193 -14.21 18.65 22.02
C VAL A 193 -13.74 18.94 20.57
N LEU A 194 -14.14 18.08 19.61
CA LEU A 194 -14.06 18.31 18.14
C LEU A 194 -15.24 17.70 17.30
N LYS A 195 -15.34 18.18 16.05
CA LYS A 195 -16.47 18.24 15.08
C LYS A 195 -16.58 17.05 14.06
N PRO A 196 -17.65 16.94 13.23
CA PRO A 196 -18.15 15.69 12.60
C PRO A 196 -17.40 15.05 11.42
N SER A 197 -16.10 15.27 11.21
CA SER A 197 -15.33 14.57 10.16
C SER A 197 -14.03 13.92 10.65
N ASP A 198 -13.95 13.68 11.96
CA ASP A 198 -12.73 13.24 12.62
C ASP A 198 -12.57 11.69 12.64
N PRO A 199 -11.36 11.13 12.41
CA PRO A 199 -10.99 9.72 12.67
C PRO A 199 -11.41 9.16 14.04
N VAL A 200 -11.85 10.01 14.96
CA VAL A 200 -12.49 9.66 16.23
C VAL A 200 -13.79 8.87 16.04
N LEU A 201 -14.62 9.09 15.00
CA LEU A 201 -15.84 8.26 14.80
C LEU A 201 -15.51 6.80 14.46
N ARG A 202 -14.36 6.57 13.81
CA ARG A 202 -13.84 5.23 13.53
C ARG A 202 -13.32 4.57 14.81
N ARG A 203 -12.66 5.35 15.68
CA ARG A 203 -12.26 4.91 17.02
C ARG A 203 -13.45 4.70 17.95
N ALA A 204 -14.48 5.54 17.93
CA ALA A 204 -15.70 5.38 18.72
C ALA A 204 -16.50 4.15 18.28
N ARG A 205 -16.47 3.77 16.99
CA ARG A 205 -16.99 2.47 16.52
C ARG A 205 -16.16 1.30 17.04
N GLU A 206 -14.83 1.42 17.06
CA GLU A 206 -13.91 0.42 17.63
C GLU A 206 -13.98 0.35 19.17
N GLN A 207 -14.31 1.46 19.83
CA GLN A 207 -14.42 1.60 21.28
C GLN A 207 -15.81 1.15 21.75
N LYS A 208 -16.88 1.39 20.99
CA LYS A 208 -18.22 0.83 21.25
C LYS A 208 -18.27 -0.68 21.05
N VAL A 209 -17.47 -1.22 20.10
CA VAL A 209 -17.21 -2.66 19.96
C VAL A 209 -16.42 -3.19 21.16
N ARG A 210 -15.40 -2.45 21.64
CA ARG A 210 -14.69 -2.81 22.88
C ARG A 210 -15.56 -2.70 24.14
N GLU A 211 -16.47 -1.73 24.23
CA GLU A 211 -17.38 -1.56 25.37
C GLU A 211 -18.47 -2.62 25.37
N THR A 212 -18.96 -3.06 24.19
CA THR A 212 -19.84 -4.25 24.13
C THR A 212 -19.10 -5.52 24.54
N GLU A 213 -17.83 -5.70 24.12
CA GLU A 213 -16.97 -6.80 24.59
C GLU A 213 -16.63 -6.71 26.10
N THR A 214 -16.57 -5.51 26.68
CA THR A 214 -16.28 -5.31 28.11
C THR A 214 -17.53 -5.45 28.98
N THR A 215 -18.71 -5.07 28.47
CA THR A 215 -20.00 -5.22 29.16
C THR A 215 -20.49 -6.67 29.11
N GLU A 216 -20.20 -7.42 28.05
CA GLU A 216 -20.41 -8.88 28.01
C GLU A 216 -19.49 -9.63 28.99
N ARG A 217 -18.27 -9.13 29.24
CA ARG A 217 -17.36 -9.67 30.26
C ARG A 217 -17.78 -9.40 31.71
N ALA A 218 -18.52 -8.32 31.97
CA ALA A 218 -18.95 -7.97 33.32
C ALA A 218 -20.25 -8.67 33.78
N ARG A 219 -20.97 -9.36 32.88
CA ARG A 219 -22.22 -10.09 33.19
C ARG A 219 -22.05 -11.61 33.40
N SER A 220 -20.82 -12.14 33.36
CA SER A 220 -20.55 -13.56 33.62
C SER A 220 -19.82 -13.77 34.95
N VAL A 221 -20.47 -13.44 36.07
CA VAL A 221 -20.07 -13.94 37.39
C VAL A 221 -21.02 -15.08 37.74
N GLY A 222 -20.48 -16.30 37.70
CA GLY A 222 -21.20 -17.51 38.10
C GLY A 222 -21.57 -18.43 36.94
N ASN A 223 -20.60 -19.14 36.36
CA ASN A 223 -20.65 -20.59 36.14
C ASN A 223 -19.51 -21.09 35.25
N VAL A 224 -18.85 -22.14 35.75
CA VAL A 224 -18.04 -23.17 35.07
C VAL A 224 -16.92 -22.67 34.14
N PRO A 225 -15.65 -23.12 34.32
CA PRO A 225 -14.58 -22.73 33.42
C PRO A 225 -14.88 -23.24 32.00
N SER A 226 -15.28 -22.30 31.13
CA SER A 226 -15.34 -22.54 29.69
C SER A 226 -13.92 -22.85 29.21
N PRO A 227 -13.69 -23.94 28.46
CA PRO A 227 -12.34 -24.32 28.06
C PRO A 227 -11.73 -23.19 27.24
N ALA A 228 -10.54 -22.74 27.66
CA ALA A 228 -9.71 -21.83 26.86
C ALA A 228 -9.69 -22.35 25.41
N PRO A 229 -9.84 -21.49 24.38
CA PRO A 229 -9.85 -21.95 23.01
C PRO A 229 -8.57 -22.75 22.79
N LEU A 230 -8.74 -24.05 22.52
CA LEU A 230 -7.66 -24.99 22.25
C LEU A 230 -6.76 -24.34 21.18
N ARG A 231 -5.63 -23.79 21.63
CA ARG A 231 -4.63 -23.23 20.74
C ARG A 231 -4.11 -24.41 19.93
N THR A 232 -4.47 -24.49 18.66
CA THR A 232 -4.20 -25.66 17.82
C THR A 232 -2.72 -25.73 17.47
N LEU A 233 -1.94 -26.36 18.35
CA LEU A 233 -0.65 -26.94 18.00
C LEU A 233 -0.90 -27.93 16.86
N GLY A 234 -0.35 -27.67 15.68
CA GLY A 234 -0.56 -28.50 14.49
C GLY A 234 -1.57 -27.96 13.47
N ALA A 235 -1.98 -26.69 13.54
CA ALA A 235 -2.79 -26.10 12.47
C ALA A 235 -2.06 -26.10 11.12
N THR A 236 -2.81 -26.26 10.03
CA THR A 236 -2.27 -26.31 8.66
C THR A 236 -2.55 -25.04 7.86
N LEU A 237 -1.81 -24.86 6.76
CA LEU A 237 -1.95 -23.75 5.82
C LEU A 237 -3.37 -23.70 5.25
N TYR A 238 -3.97 -24.85 4.90
CA TYR A 238 -5.34 -24.90 4.39
C TYR A 238 -6.36 -24.50 5.45
N GLN A 239 -6.18 -24.91 6.70
CA GLN A 239 -7.04 -24.47 7.80
C GLN A 239 -6.96 -22.94 7.97
N ALA A 240 -5.75 -22.38 7.94
CA ALA A 240 -5.54 -20.93 8.02
C ALA A 240 -6.13 -20.17 6.82
N LEU A 241 -5.94 -20.66 5.59
CA LEU A 241 -6.52 -20.05 4.38
C LEU A 241 -8.05 -20.13 4.40
N THR A 242 -8.62 -21.23 4.88
CA THR A 242 -10.09 -21.38 5.04
C THR A 242 -10.64 -20.41 6.08
N ALA A 243 -9.94 -20.21 7.20
CA ALA A 243 -10.33 -19.19 8.16
C ALA A 243 -10.19 -17.77 7.60
N TYR A 244 -9.19 -17.54 6.75
CA TYR A 244 -9.03 -16.27 6.04
C TYR A 244 -10.14 -16.03 5.01
N GLU A 245 -10.60 -17.07 4.29
CA GLU A 245 -11.79 -16.97 3.44
C GLU A 245 -12.99 -16.47 4.24
N LYS A 246 -13.30 -17.12 5.38
CA LYS A 246 -14.42 -16.71 6.25
C LYS A 246 -14.24 -15.29 6.80
N TYR A 247 -13.01 -14.89 7.13
CA TYR A 247 -12.70 -13.52 7.53
C TYR A 247 -13.02 -12.53 6.41
N LEU A 248 -12.62 -12.82 5.16
CA LEU A 248 -12.91 -11.96 4.01
C LEU A 248 -14.41 -11.89 3.70
N GLU A 249 -15.14 -13.00 3.85
CA GLU A 249 -16.60 -13.03 3.70
C GLU A 249 -17.26 -12.10 4.69
N LYS A 250 -16.83 -12.08 5.96
CA LYS A 250 -17.31 -11.16 6.99
C LYS A 250 -16.90 -9.71 6.73
N GLU A 251 -15.62 -9.47 6.39
CA GLU A 251 -15.04 -8.14 6.18
C GLU A 251 -15.69 -7.41 4.99
N TYR A 252 -16.00 -8.15 3.92
CA TYR A 252 -16.56 -7.60 2.69
C TYR A 252 -18.07 -7.81 2.54
N PHE A 253 -18.75 -8.26 3.60
CA PHE A 253 -20.19 -8.32 3.66
C PHE A 253 -20.78 -6.91 3.70
N ASP A 254 -21.72 -6.61 2.81
CA ASP A 254 -22.47 -5.36 2.82
C ASP A 254 -23.88 -5.63 3.34
N PRO A 255 -24.21 -5.18 4.58
CA PRO A 255 -25.52 -5.38 5.18
C PRO A 255 -26.69 -4.84 4.36
N ASN A 256 -26.46 -3.80 3.55
CA ASN A 256 -27.53 -3.19 2.75
C ASN A 256 -27.91 -4.04 1.53
N SER A 257 -26.97 -4.87 1.06
CA SER A 257 -27.19 -5.73 -0.11
C SER A 257 -27.36 -7.21 0.26
N ASP A 258 -27.27 -7.53 1.55
CA ASP A 258 -27.27 -8.90 2.11
C ASP A 258 -26.27 -9.84 1.40
N HIS A 259 -25.19 -9.28 0.87
CA HIS A 259 -24.26 -9.98 0.00
C HIS A 259 -22.83 -9.49 0.21
N ILE A 260 -21.87 -10.37 -0.10
CA ILE A 260 -20.46 -10.01 -0.18
C ILE A 260 -20.24 -9.15 -1.42
N SER A 261 -19.48 -8.06 -1.28
CA SER A 261 -19.11 -7.21 -2.43
C SER A 261 -18.41 -8.00 -3.54
N ALA A 262 -18.53 -7.55 -4.79
CA ALA A 262 -17.87 -8.20 -5.94
C ALA A 262 -16.34 -8.27 -5.78
N TRP A 263 -15.75 -7.28 -5.10
CA TRP A 263 -14.33 -7.30 -4.73
C TRP A 263 -14.03 -8.40 -3.70
N GLY A 264 -14.84 -8.50 -2.63
CA GLY A 264 -14.74 -9.55 -1.64
C GLY A 264 -14.82 -10.95 -2.25
N LYS A 265 -15.79 -11.21 -3.13
CA LYS A 265 -15.88 -12.47 -3.89
C LYS A 265 -14.61 -12.77 -4.69
N THR A 266 -14.04 -11.75 -5.31
CA THR A 266 -12.78 -11.88 -6.05
C THR A 266 -11.62 -12.25 -5.11
N GLN A 267 -11.54 -11.66 -3.93
CA GLN A 267 -10.54 -12.00 -2.91
C GLN A 267 -10.72 -13.44 -2.41
N VAL A 268 -11.95 -13.84 -2.05
CA VAL A 268 -12.26 -15.22 -1.62
C VAL A 268 -11.89 -16.23 -2.70
N ARG A 269 -12.28 -16.00 -3.96
CA ARG A 269 -11.89 -16.87 -5.09
C ARG A 269 -10.37 -16.93 -5.26
N GLN A 270 -9.67 -15.81 -5.05
CA GLN A 270 -8.20 -15.81 -5.11
C GLN A 270 -7.60 -16.69 -4.01
N VAL A 271 -8.11 -16.63 -2.79
CA VAL A 271 -7.65 -17.48 -1.67
C VAL A 271 -7.93 -18.97 -1.95
N LYS A 272 -9.11 -19.31 -2.49
CA LYS A 272 -9.41 -20.68 -2.93
C LYS A 272 -8.41 -21.18 -3.98
N ASN A 273 -8.06 -20.33 -4.94
CA ASN A 273 -7.03 -20.66 -5.93
C ASN A 273 -5.63 -20.75 -5.31
N LEU A 274 -5.29 -19.98 -4.27
CA LEU A 274 -4.04 -20.16 -3.54
C LEU A 274 -3.96 -21.58 -2.96
N LYS A 275 -5.03 -22.05 -2.31
CA LYS A 275 -5.12 -23.42 -1.76
C LYS A 275 -4.92 -24.47 -2.85
N ASN A 276 -5.56 -24.30 -4.01
CA ASN A 276 -5.46 -25.27 -5.11
C ASN A 276 -4.05 -25.37 -5.74
N HIS A 277 -3.18 -24.38 -5.52
CA HIS A 277 -1.87 -24.30 -6.15
C HIS A 277 -0.70 -24.63 -5.22
N HIS A 278 -0.96 -24.82 -3.92
CA HIS A 278 0.06 -25.07 -2.93
C HIS A 278 -0.30 -26.30 -2.11
N PRO A 279 0.67 -27.15 -1.73
CA PRO A 279 0.39 -28.27 -0.83
C PRO A 279 -0.06 -27.75 0.54
N ASP A 280 -0.82 -28.57 1.27
CA ASP A 280 -1.10 -28.28 2.67
C ASP A 280 0.16 -28.52 3.50
N LEU A 281 0.49 -27.56 4.37
CA LEU A 281 1.69 -27.57 5.19
C LEU A 281 1.31 -27.23 6.63
N PHE A 282 1.99 -27.83 7.60
CA PHE A 282 1.87 -27.36 8.98
C PHE A 282 2.38 -25.92 9.10
N LEU A 283 1.66 -25.08 9.84
CA LEU A 283 2.09 -23.69 10.06
C LEU A 283 3.45 -23.60 10.77
N SER A 284 3.81 -24.60 11.57
CA SER A 284 5.14 -24.70 12.20
C SER A 284 6.28 -24.86 11.17
N ARG A 285 5.99 -25.39 9.98
CA ARG A 285 6.94 -25.51 8.86
C ARG A 285 6.90 -24.32 7.91
N LEU A 286 6.06 -23.33 8.20
CA LEU A 286 5.93 -22.12 7.39
C LEU A 286 6.97 -21.08 7.84
N ASP A 287 8.24 -21.45 7.72
CA ASP A 287 9.41 -20.63 8.04
C ASP A 287 9.78 -19.69 6.88
N SER A 288 10.94 -19.03 6.98
CA SER A 288 11.39 -18.08 5.96
C SER A 288 11.57 -18.72 4.58
N ASP A 289 12.05 -19.97 4.54
CA ASP A 289 12.36 -20.67 3.28
C ASP A 289 11.08 -21.16 2.62
N ALA A 290 10.17 -21.75 3.41
CA ALA A 290 8.85 -22.15 2.93
C ALA A 290 8.06 -20.96 2.36
N LEU A 291 8.07 -19.81 3.05
CA LEU A 291 7.46 -18.58 2.52
C LEU A 291 8.14 -18.10 1.24
N GLY A 292 9.47 -18.18 1.18
CA GLY A 292 10.26 -17.89 0.00
C GLY A 292 9.82 -18.71 -1.21
N GLU A 293 9.56 -20.00 -1.03
CA GLU A 293 9.05 -20.87 -2.10
C GLU A 293 7.62 -20.54 -2.52
N LEU A 294 6.70 -20.29 -1.58
CA LEU A 294 5.33 -19.91 -1.91
C LEU A 294 5.28 -18.59 -2.70
N VAL A 295 6.11 -17.61 -2.32
CA VAL A 295 6.26 -16.33 -3.04
C VAL A 295 6.94 -16.55 -4.39
N GLY A 296 8.02 -17.34 -4.42
CA GLY A 296 8.80 -17.69 -5.60
C GLY A 296 7.94 -18.36 -6.67
N TYR A 297 7.06 -19.28 -6.28
CA TYR A 297 6.10 -19.94 -7.15
C TYR A 297 5.29 -18.94 -7.97
N TRP A 298 4.64 -17.96 -7.32
CA TRP A 298 3.86 -16.95 -8.02
C TRP A 298 4.72 -16.00 -8.86
N ARG A 299 5.93 -15.66 -8.40
CA ARG A 299 6.88 -14.85 -9.19
C ARG A 299 7.30 -15.51 -10.48
N ARG A 300 7.47 -16.84 -10.46
CA ARG A 300 7.81 -17.66 -11.63
C ARG A 300 6.65 -17.79 -12.63
N ARG A 301 5.46 -17.31 -12.28
CA ARG A 301 4.22 -17.35 -13.10
C ARG A 301 3.84 -18.78 -13.48
N PRO A 302 3.23 -19.52 -12.54
CA PRO A 302 2.82 -20.88 -12.83
C PRO A 302 1.82 -20.92 -13.98
N PHE A 303 1.60 -22.11 -14.54
CA PHE A 303 0.55 -22.30 -15.52
C PHE A 303 -0.82 -22.06 -14.90
N LYS A 304 -1.77 -21.58 -15.71
CA LYS A 304 -3.16 -21.53 -15.24
C LYS A 304 -3.63 -22.97 -15.01
N THR A 305 -4.43 -23.18 -13.96
CA THR A 305 -5.00 -24.48 -13.63
C THR A 305 -5.61 -25.15 -14.87
N GLY A 306 -5.20 -26.39 -15.15
CA GLY A 306 -5.70 -27.17 -16.29
C GLY A 306 -5.18 -26.73 -17.66
N THR A 307 -4.14 -25.89 -17.74
CA THR A 307 -3.56 -25.44 -19.01
C THR A 307 -2.04 -25.51 -18.98
N THR A 308 -1.40 -25.49 -20.15
CA THR A 308 0.05 -25.33 -20.31
C THR A 308 0.48 -23.87 -20.47
N VAL A 309 -0.47 -22.93 -20.38
CA VAL A 309 -0.24 -21.51 -20.63
C VAL A 309 0.14 -20.82 -19.32
N PRO A 310 1.30 -20.14 -19.24
CA PRO A 310 1.67 -19.35 -18.08
C PRO A 310 0.61 -18.29 -17.75
N MET A 311 0.38 -18.07 -16.47
CA MET A 311 -0.43 -16.94 -16.00
C MET A 311 0.12 -15.62 -16.52
N THR A 312 -0.73 -14.60 -16.66
CA THR A 312 -0.25 -13.24 -16.97
C THR A 312 0.53 -12.66 -15.80
N ALA A 313 1.47 -11.75 -16.05
CA ALA A 313 2.20 -11.06 -14.98
C ALA A 313 1.25 -10.35 -14.00
N LYS A 314 0.14 -9.77 -14.51
CA LYS A 314 -0.87 -9.11 -13.68
C LYS A 314 -1.65 -10.11 -12.81
N SER A 315 -2.04 -11.26 -13.36
CA SER A 315 -2.71 -12.32 -12.60
C SER A 315 -1.82 -12.83 -11.47
N ALA A 316 -0.57 -13.18 -11.77
CA ALA A 316 0.41 -13.64 -10.78
C ALA A 316 0.66 -12.58 -9.68
N SER A 317 0.80 -11.31 -10.06
CA SER A 317 0.92 -10.20 -9.11
C SER A 317 -0.30 -10.07 -8.18
N ASN A 318 -1.51 -10.31 -8.69
CA ASN A 318 -2.71 -10.25 -7.86
C ASN A 318 -2.73 -11.40 -6.84
N TYR A 319 -2.40 -12.64 -7.24
CA TYR A 319 -2.30 -13.78 -6.31
C TYR A 319 -1.22 -13.57 -5.26
N LEU A 320 -0.04 -13.11 -5.67
CA LEU A 320 1.03 -12.78 -4.74
C LEU A 320 0.62 -11.69 -3.74
N GLY A 321 -0.07 -10.65 -4.21
CA GLY A 321 -0.61 -9.61 -3.32
C GLY A 321 -1.62 -10.17 -2.31
N THR A 322 -2.47 -11.12 -2.72
CA THR A 322 -3.42 -11.80 -1.83
C THR A 322 -2.70 -12.70 -0.82
N LEU A 323 -1.67 -13.44 -1.25
CA LEU A 323 -0.84 -14.28 -0.39
C LEU A 323 -0.13 -13.43 0.69
N VAL A 324 0.43 -12.28 0.30
CA VAL A 324 1.06 -11.35 1.25
C VAL A 324 0.04 -10.76 2.25
N ARG A 325 -1.18 -10.44 1.80
CA ARG A 325 -2.26 -9.99 2.71
C ARG A 325 -2.67 -11.10 3.69
N PHE A 326 -2.73 -12.34 3.21
CA PHE A 326 -3.00 -13.51 4.05
C PHE A 326 -1.95 -13.66 5.16
N PHE A 327 -0.65 -13.62 4.83
CA PHE A 327 0.39 -13.74 5.87
C PHE A 327 0.38 -12.60 6.88
N LYS A 328 0.08 -11.37 6.44
CA LYS A 328 -0.11 -10.22 7.34
C LYS A 328 -1.32 -10.39 8.26
N TRP A 329 -2.38 -11.04 7.78
CA TRP A 329 -3.54 -11.37 8.61
C TRP A 329 -3.21 -12.51 9.58
N LEU A 330 -2.50 -13.54 9.11
CA LEU A 330 -2.10 -14.70 9.91
C LEU A 330 -1.25 -14.28 11.12
N ASP A 331 -0.26 -13.41 10.90
CA ASP A 331 0.59 -12.81 11.93
C ASP A 331 -0.17 -12.05 13.02
N LYS A 332 -1.31 -11.45 12.65
CA LYS A 332 -2.17 -10.69 13.58
C LYS A 332 -3.24 -11.55 14.25
N SER A 333 -3.44 -12.77 13.77
CA SER A 333 -4.52 -13.63 14.21
C SER A 333 -4.09 -14.40 15.46
N SER A 334 -4.77 -14.17 16.58
CA SER A 334 -4.55 -14.92 17.82
C SER A 334 -5.00 -16.39 17.74
N LYS A 335 -5.66 -16.80 16.65
CA LYS A 335 -6.15 -18.17 16.44
C LYS A 335 -5.03 -19.16 16.14
N TYR A 336 -3.89 -18.68 15.65
CA TYR A 336 -2.78 -19.52 15.21
C TYR A 336 -1.51 -19.12 15.96
N GLN A 337 -0.72 -20.12 16.39
CA GLN A 337 0.60 -19.88 16.98
C GLN A 337 1.64 -19.71 15.87
N TRP A 338 1.48 -18.68 15.05
CA TRP A 338 2.39 -18.40 13.96
C TRP A 338 2.80 -16.92 13.97
N ASN A 339 4.10 -16.68 13.93
CA ASN A 339 4.68 -15.35 13.85
C ASN A 339 5.36 -15.20 12.48
N LYS A 340 5.13 -14.06 11.85
CA LYS A 340 5.75 -13.74 10.57
C LYS A 340 7.28 -13.66 10.73
N PRO A 341 8.06 -14.40 9.93
CA PRO A 341 9.52 -14.31 9.97
C PRO A 341 10.03 -12.88 9.74
N PHE A 342 11.09 -12.50 10.46
CA PHE A 342 11.66 -11.15 10.38
C PHE A 342 12.02 -10.73 8.95
N ALA A 343 12.60 -11.64 8.17
CA ALA A 343 13.02 -11.41 6.78
C ALA A 343 11.86 -11.33 5.77
N PHE A 344 10.59 -11.53 6.18
CA PHE A 344 9.45 -11.51 5.27
C PHE A 344 9.33 -10.19 4.49
N SER A 345 9.64 -9.07 5.14
CA SER A 345 9.56 -7.74 4.52
C SER A 345 10.61 -7.52 3.42
N ASP A 346 11.68 -8.32 3.43
CA ASP A 346 12.79 -8.24 2.48
C ASP A 346 12.60 -9.18 1.28
N MET A 347 11.56 -10.01 1.27
CA MET A 347 11.29 -10.93 0.18
C MET A 347 11.04 -10.18 -1.13
N ASP A 348 11.78 -10.54 -2.17
CA ASP A 348 11.53 -10.01 -3.51
C ASP A 348 10.16 -10.51 -3.98
N THR A 349 9.27 -9.59 -4.33
CA THR A 349 7.91 -9.83 -4.85
C THR A 349 7.79 -9.49 -6.33
N LYS A 350 8.92 -9.20 -7.01
CA LYS A 350 8.95 -8.87 -8.43
C LYS A 350 8.58 -10.08 -9.27
N ILE A 351 7.50 -9.94 -10.04
CA ILE A 351 7.02 -10.95 -10.97
C ILE A 351 7.93 -11.03 -12.20
N ARG A 352 8.30 -12.25 -12.61
CA ARG A 352 9.07 -12.51 -13.81
C ARG A 352 8.33 -12.01 -15.05
N ARG A 353 9.04 -11.28 -15.91
CA ARG A 353 8.56 -10.94 -17.26
C ARG A 353 8.95 -12.05 -18.22
N LEU A 354 8.02 -12.44 -19.07
CA LEU A 354 8.23 -13.43 -20.12
C LEU A 354 8.40 -12.72 -21.47
N ALA A 355 9.07 -13.37 -22.43
CA ALA A 355 9.20 -12.83 -23.80
C ALA A 355 7.83 -12.53 -24.42
N SER A 356 6.83 -13.36 -24.14
CA SER A 356 5.45 -13.15 -24.56
C SER A 356 4.80 -11.88 -23.97
N ASP A 357 5.29 -11.33 -22.86
CA ASP A 357 4.81 -10.03 -22.38
C ASP A 357 5.39 -8.86 -23.18
N LEU A 358 6.62 -9.01 -23.68
CA LEU A 358 7.27 -8.01 -24.53
C LEU A 358 6.65 -8.03 -25.92
N ALA A 359 6.38 -9.22 -26.46
CA ALA A 359 5.60 -9.37 -27.70
C ALA A 359 4.16 -8.82 -27.58
N LYS A 360 3.57 -8.86 -26.36
CA LYS A 360 2.24 -8.30 -26.07
C LYS A 360 2.24 -6.83 -25.65
N LYS A 361 3.39 -6.21 -25.37
CA LYS A 361 3.46 -4.75 -25.42
C LYS A 361 3.25 -4.42 -26.89
N SER A 362 2.02 -4.10 -27.25
CA SER A 362 1.71 -3.77 -28.64
C SER A 362 2.69 -2.68 -29.07
N ILE A 363 3.37 -2.93 -30.18
CA ILE A 363 4.03 -1.87 -30.95
C ILE A 363 2.96 -0.84 -31.37
N GLU A 364 1.73 -1.33 -31.56
CA GLU A 364 0.54 -0.59 -31.90
C GLU A 364 -0.03 0.19 -30.71
N GLN A 365 -0.70 1.31 -31.01
CA GLN A 365 -1.37 2.16 -30.04
C GLN A 365 -2.57 1.44 -29.38
N VAL A 366 -3.18 2.07 -28.38
CA VAL A 366 -4.33 1.50 -27.67
C VAL A 366 -5.48 1.28 -28.65
N ASP A 367 -6.07 0.06 -28.73
CA ASP A 367 -7.21 -0.11 -29.65
C ASP A 367 -8.38 0.81 -29.27
N THR A 368 -8.75 1.64 -30.23
CA THR A 368 -9.90 2.55 -30.31
C THR A 368 -10.71 2.22 -31.56
N PHE A 369 -11.98 2.62 -31.59
CA PHE A 369 -12.79 2.54 -32.80
C PHE A 369 -12.35 3.62 -33.79
N SER A 370 -12.28 3.24 -35.07
CA SER A 370 -12.11 4.19 -36.17
C SER A 370 -13.40 4.97 -36.43
N LEU A 371 -13.31 6.07 -37.18
CA LEU A 371 -14.47 6.87 -37.52
C LEU A 371 -15.52 6.05 -38.31
N ASP A 372 -15.09 5.22 -39.25
CA ASP A 372 -16.00 4.38 -40.04
C ASP A 372 -16.67 3.29 -39.21
N GLU A 373 -15.97 2.70 -38.25
CA GLU A 373 -16.59 1.76 -37.32
C GLU A 373 -17.63 2.45 -36.42
N LEU A 374 -17.35 3.69 -35.97
CA LEU A 374 -18.34 4.47 -35.22
C LEU A 374 -19.58 4.80 -36.07
N ARG A 375 -19.40 5.13 -37.35
CA ARG A 375 -20.50 5.32 -38.30
C ARG A 375 -21.36 4.06 -38.43
N LEU A 376 -20.74 2.89 -38.59
CA LEU A 376 -21.45 1.61 -38.63
C LEU A 376 -22.20 1.33 -37.31
N LEU A 377 -21.56 1.54 -36.17
CA LEU A 377 -22.19 1.38 -34.86
C LEU A 377 -23.42 2.29 -34.71
N MET A 378 -23.34 3.54 -35.14
CA MET A 378 -24.46 4.48 -35.07
C MET A 378 -25.59 4.10 -36.03
N ARG A 379 -25.26 3.77 -37.28
CA ARG A 379 -26.21 3.36 -38.33
C ARG A 379 -27.05 2.16 -37.88
N TYR A 380 -26.39 1.11 -37.39
CA TYR A 380 -27.02 -0.16 -36.97
C TYR A 380 -27.55 -0.16 -35.53
N GLY A 381 -27.25 0.90 -34.77
CA GLY A 381 -27.69 1.06 -33.38
C GLY A 381 -29.20 1.25 -33.29
N LYS A 382 -29.86 0.44 -32.45
CA LYS A 382 -31.24 0.71 -32.02
C LYS A 382 -31.25 1.85 -31.00
N PRO A 383 -32.40 2.47 -30.66
CA PRO A 383 -32.44 3.58 -29.70
C PRO A 383 -31.68 3.32 -28.39
N PHE A 384 -31.88 2.13 -27.79
CA PHE A 384 -31.13 1.74 -26.59
C PHE A 384 -29.63 1.60 -26.82
N ASP A 385 -29.19 1.08 -27.97
CA ASP A 385 -27.76 0.98 -28.26
C ASP A 385 -27.16 2.38 -28.48
N ARG A 386 -27.88 3.27 -29.15
CA ARG A 386 -27.44 4.66 -29.44
C ARG A 386 -27.20 5.45 -28.17
N ILE A 387 -28.07 5.38 -27.16
CA ILE A 387 -27.78 6.04 -25.87
C ILE A 387 -26.51 5.48 -25.22
N LEU A 388 -26.27 4.17 -25.30
CA LEU A 388 -25.04 3.57 -24.75
C LEU A 388 -23.79 4.06 -25.50
N LEU A 389 -23.86 4.17 -26.83
CA LEU A 389 -22.79 4.70 -27.68
C LEU A 389 -22.51 6.16 -27.33
N LEU A 390 -23.55 7.00 -27.27
CA LEU A 390 -23.44 8.43 -27.03
C LEU A 390 -22.91 8.74 -25.62
N LEU A 391 -23.39 8.07 -24.57
CA LEU A 391 -22.83 8.24 -23.22
C LEU A 391 -21.37 7.75 -23.14
N GLY A 392 -21.01 6.71 -23.91
CA GLY A 392 -19.64 6.21 -24.01
C GLY A 392 -18.69 7.18 -24.72
N LEU A 393 -19.15 7.83 -25.80
CA LEU A 393 -18.36 8.75 -26.62
C LEU A 393 -18.31 10.17 -26.06
N ASN A 394 -19.44 10.69 -25.60
CA ASN A 394 -19.57 12.05 -25.09
C ASN A 394 -18.99 12.19 -23.68
N CYS A 395 -19.22 11.23 -22.80
CA CYS A 395 -18.87 11.36 -21.37
C CYS A 395 -17.79 10.36 -20.92
N GLY A 396 -17.32 9.48 -21.81
CA GLY A 396 -16.37 8.42 -21.45
C GLY A 396 -16.96 7.41 -20.45
N PHE A 397 -18.29 7.29 -20.38
CA PHE A 397 -18.91 6.44 -19.37
C PHE A 397 -18.73 4.95 -19.69
N GLY A 398 -18.33 4.20 -18.67
CA GLY A 398 -18.33 2.75 -18.72
C GLY A 398 -19.67 2.17 -18.26
N ARG A 399 -19.77 0.84 -18.24
CA ARG A 399 -20.99 0.12 -17.84
C ARG A 399 -21.53 0.56 -16.48
N ALA A 400 -20.64 0.71 -15.49
CA ALA A 400 -21.03 1.09 -14.14
C ALA A 400 -21.47 2.55 -14.07
N GLU A 401 -20.78 3.45 -14.79
CA GLU A 401 -21.18 4.85 -14.87
C GLU A 401 -22.56 5.01 -15.54
N ILE A 402 -22.81 4.35 -16.68
CA ILE A 402 -24.13 4.39 -17.35
C ILE A 402 -25.22 3.79 -16.47
N GLY A 403 -25.03 2.57 -15.96
CA GLY A 403 -26.06 1.88 -15.20
C GLY A 403 -26.41 2.54 -13.87
N SER A 404 -25.52 3.41 -13.35
CA SER A 404 -25.74 4.14 -12.10
C SER A 404 -26.08 5.62 -12.30
N LEU A 405 -26.20 6.09 -13.54
CA LEU A 405 -26.55 7.48 -13.86
C LEU A 405 -27.96 7.79 -13.33
N LEU A 406 -28.08 8.88 -12.59
CA LEU A 406 -29.33 9.33 -11.99
C LEU A 406 -30.01 10.39 -12.84
N VAL A 407 -31.34 10.47 -12.74
CA VAL A 407 -32.11 11.54 -13.40
C VAL A 407 -31.66 12.92 -12.90
N GLY A 408 -31.42 13.08 -11.61
CA GLY A 408 -30.97 14.35 -11.02
C GLY A 408 -29.53 14.74 -11.32
N GLU A 409 -28.74 13.85 -11.94
CA GLU A 409 -27.38 14.16 -12.43
C GLU A 409 -27.39 14.77 -13.85
N VAL A 410 -28.57 14.84 -14.49
CA VAL A 410 -28.77 15.37 -15.85
C VAL A 410 -29.39 16.76 -15.79
N HIS A 411 -28.76 17.72 -16.45
CA HIS A 411 -29.20 19.11 -16.53
C HIS A 411 -29.39 19.48 -18.01
N LEU A 412 -30.62 19.39 -18.51
CA LEU A 412 -30.95 19.74 -19.89
C LEU A 412 -31.31 21.22 -20.01
N PHE A 413 -30.81 21.88 -21.06
CA PHE A 413 -31.13 23.27 -21.43
C PHE A 413 -30.98 24.25 -20.26
N LYS A 414 -29.85 24.16 -19.58
CA LYS A 414 -29.58 24.94 -18.37
C LYS A 414 -28.12 25.38 -18.35
N GLY A 415 -27.90 26.63 -18.70
CA GLY A 415 -26.59 27.26 -18.60
C GLY A 415 -26.10 27.33 -17.16
N HIS A 416 -24.79 27.51 -17.00
CA HIS A 416 -24.18 27.83 -15.72
C HIS A 416 -24.50 29.26 -15.29
N THR A 417 -24.51 29.51 -13.99
CA THR A 417 -24.54 30.87 -13.44
C THR A 417 -23.29 31.65 -13.84
N GLU A 418 -23.35 32.99 -13.79
CA GLU A 418 -22.20 33.85 -14.13
C GLU A 418 -20.93 33.47 -13.35
N ARG A 419 -21.07 33.20 -12.05
CA ARG A 419 -19.97 32.78 -11.20
C ARG A 419 -19.39 31.42 -11.61
N GLU A 420 -20.23 30.47 -11.98
CA GLU A 420 -19.77 29.17 -12.47
C GLU A 420 -19.05 29.32 -13.82
N GLN A 421 -19.55 30.15 -14.74
CA GLN A 421 -18.89 30.43 -16.02
C GLN A 421 -17.50 31.06 -15.83
N GLU A 422 -17.37 31.99 -14.87
CA GLU A 422 -16.08 32.58 -14.49
C GLU A 422 -15.10 31.53 -13.95
N ILE A 423 -15.55 30.62 -13.08
CA ILE A 423 -14.72 29.53 -12.53
C ILE A 423 -14.29 28.55 -13.62
N LEU A 424 -15.21 28.25 -14.55
CA LEU A 424 -14.97 27.33 -15.65
C LEU A 424 -14.08 27.94 -16.72
N ASP A 425 -14.02 29.27 -16.82
CA ASP A 425 -13.45 30.02 -17.93
C ASP A 425 -14.05 29.55 -19.27
N PHE A 426 -15.38 29.40 -19.30
CA PHE A 426 -16.11 28.91 -20.46
C PHE A 426 -17.56 29.44 -20.47
N PRO A 427 -17.99 30.15 -21.52
CA PRO A 427 -19.34 30.66 -21.60
C PRO A 427 -20.33 29.53 -21.89
N THR A 428 -21.47 29.54 -21.19
CA THR A 428 -22.56 28.58 -21.44
C THR A 428 -23.90 29.28 -21.45
N THR A 429 -24.86 28.71 -22.15
CA THR A 429 -26.20 29.25 -22.37
C THR A 429 -27.26 28.21 -22.03
N ASP A 430 -28.53 28.61 -21.99
CA ASP A 430 -29.65 27.69 -21.81
C ASP A 430 -29.89 26.77 -23.03
N LYS A 431 -29.07 26.86 -24.07
CA LYS A 431 -29.02 25.84 -25.14
C LYS A 431 -28.11 24.67 -24.77
N ASP A 432 -27.21 24.85 -23.80
CA ASP A 432 -26.28 23.83 -23.36
C ASP A 432 -26.92 22.88 -22.36
N SER A 433 -26.41 21.66 -22.32
CA SER A 433 -26.85 20.61 -21.40
C SER A 433 -25.65 19.89 -20.82
N PHE A 434 -25.79 19.38 -19.61
CA PHE A 434 -24.69 18.83 -18.83
C PHE A 434 -25.08 17.55 -18.11
N ILE A 435 -24.09 16.67 -17.92
CA ILE A 435 -24.14 15.68 -16.83
C ILE A 435 -23.14 16.12 -15.76
N LYS A 436 -23.63 16.29 -14.53
CA LYS A 436 -22.85 16.66 -13.35
C LYS A 436 -22.94 15.54 -12.33
N ARG A 437 -21.81 14.95 -11.94
CA ARG A 437 -21.84 13.83 -10.97
C ARG A 437 -20.57 13.61 -10.17
N ILE A 438 -20.72 13.00 -9.00
CA ILE A 438 -19.60 12.45 -8.23
C ILE A 438 -19.41 10.98 -8.60
N ARG A 439 -18.23 10.65 -9.14
CA ARG A 439 -17.89 9.28 -9.50
C ARG A 439 -17.77 8.41 -8.26
N ARG A 440 -18.76 7.54 -8.03
CA ARG A 440 -18.88 6.64 -6.87
C ARG A 440 -17.62 5.86 -6.49
N LYS A 441 -16.82 5.43 -7.48
CA LYS A 441 -15.59 4.68 -7.24
C LYS A 441 -14.48 5.50 -6.59
N SER A 442 -14.34 6.77 -6.97
CA SER A 442 -13.20 7.62 -6.60
C SER A 442 -13.60 8.85 -5.80
N GLY A 443 -14.89 9.16 -5.66
CA GLY A 443 -15.38 10.39 -5.04
C GLY A 443 -15.06 11.66 -5.85
N VAL A 444 -14.59 11.51 -7.09
CA VAL A 444 -14.14 12.61 -7.94
C VAL A 444 -15.35 13.20 -8.64
N TYR A 445 -15.54 14.52 -8.51
CA TYR A 445 -16.52 15.26 -9.29
C TYR A 445 -16.15 15.23 -10.78
N GLY A 446 -17.14 15.04 -11.64
CA GLY A 446 -17.03 15.07 -13.08
C GLY A 446 -18.20 15.84 -13.68
N GLU A 447 -17.90 16.57 -14.74
CA GLU A 447 -18.84 17.41 -15.45
C GLU A 447 -18.55 17.33 -16.94
N HIS A 448 -19.61 17.12 -17.73
CA HIS A 448 -19.53 16.90 -19.17
C HIS A 448 -20.62 17.70 -19.86
N ILE A 449 -20.24 18.57 -20.80
CA ILE A 449 -21.17 19.19 -21.75
C ILE A 449 -21.66 18.14 -22.75
N LEU A 450 -22.92 18.21 -23.15
CA LEU A 450 -23.56 17.19 -23.98
C LEU A 450 -23.67 17.60 -25.45
N PHE A 451 -23.44 16.63 -26.33
CA PHE A 451 -23.80 16.73 -27.74
C PHE A 451 -25.32 16.83 -27.88
N PRO A 452 -25.86 17.54 -28.88
CA PRO A 452 -27.28 17.57 -29.20
C PRO A 452 -27.86 16.15 -29.36
N GLN A 453 -27.14 15.25 -30.01
CA GLN A 453 -27.58 13.86 -30.18
C GLN A 453 -27.65 13.11 -28.84
N THR A 454 -26.71 13.38 -27.93
CA THR A 454 -26.74 12.83 -26.57
C THR A 454 -27.93 13.37 -25.79
N VAL A 455 -28.27 14.66 -25.95
CA VAL A 455 -29.46 15.27 -25.34
C VAL A 455 -30.74 14.58 -25.81
N GLU A 456 -30.91 14.36 -27.13
CA GLU A 456 -32.08 13.66 -27.66
C GLU A 456 -32.16 12.20 -27.18
N ALA A 457 -31.02 11.49 -27.14
CA ALA A 457 -30.98 10.14 -26.58
C ALA A 457 -31.34 10.10 -25.09
N ILE A 458 -30.93 11.10 -24.32
CA ILE A 458 -31.29 11.23 -22.90
C ILE A 458 -32.78 11.54 -22.74
N LYS A 459 -33.36 12.44 -23.55
CA LYS A 459 -34.81 12.69 -23.53
C LYS A 459 -35.60 11.41 -23.76
N TRP A 460 -35.23 10.64 -24.78
CA TRP A 460 -35.82 9.31 -25.04
C TRP A 460 -35.73 8.39 -23.82
N ALA A 461 -34.57 8.36 -23.13
CA ALA A 461 -34.42 7.56 -21.92
C ALA A 461 -35.23 8.09 -20.73
N MET A 462 -35.37 9.41 -20.59
CA MET A 462 -36.24 10.02 -19.57
C MET A 462 -37.71 9.66 -19.81
N GLU A 463 -38.19 9.77 -21.04
CA GLU A 463 -39.55 9.36 -21.42
C GLU A 463 -39.79 7.87 -21.14
N HIS A 464 -38.83 7.01 -21.50
CA HIS A 464 -38.91 5.58 -21.18
C HIS A 464 -38.93 5.36 -19.67
N ARG A 465 -38.10 6.06 -18.90
CA ARG A 465 -38.03 5.94 -17.44
C ARG A 465 -39.31 6.43 -16.75
N GLN A 466 -39.97 7.46 -17.27
CA GLN A 466 -41.23 8.01 -16.74
C GLN A 466 -42.40 7.02 -16.80
N ARG A 467 -42.33 5.99 -17.66
CA ARG A 467 -43.36 4.93 -17.76
C ARG A 467 -43.38 3.98 -16.56
N PHE A 468 -42.38 4.06 -15.68
CA PHE A 468 -42.24 3.18 -14.52
C PHE A 468 -42.39 3.98 -13.22
N PRO A 469 -42.85 3.34 -12.12
CA PRO A 469 -42.98 3.99 -10.83
C PRO A 469 -41.64 4.56 -10.30
N ASP A 470 -41.71 5.38 -9.27
CA ASP A 470 -40.55 5.98 -8.57
C ASP A 470 -39.68 6.90 -9.44
N PHE A 471 -40.27 7.55 -10.46
CA PHE A 471 -39.59 8.61 -11.20
C PHE A 471 -39.26 9.77 -10.26
N SER A 472 -37.98 9.99 -10.01
CA SER A 472 -37.48 11.03 -9.11
C SER A 472 -36.04 11.39 -9.48
N PRO A 473 -35.48 12.50 -8.96
CA PRO A 473 -34.07 12.82 -9.16
C PRO A 473 -33.11 11.70 -8.69
N ALA A 474 -33.51 10.87 -7.73
CA ALA A 474 -32.72 9.74 -7.24
C ALA A 474 -32.90 8.45 -8.05
N ALA A 475 -33.78 8.43 -9.05
CA ALA A 475 -34.02 7.27 -9.89
C ALA A 475 -32.91 7.07 -10.93
N ARG A 476 -32.67 5.82 -11.33
CA ARG A 476 -31.80 5.50 -12.47
C ARG A 476 -32.40 6.04 -13.76
N LEU A 477 -31.58 6.72 -14.56
CA LEU A 477 -31.98 7.22 -15.88
C LEU A 477 -32.18 6.07 -16.86
N VAL A 478 -31.16 5.20 -17.00
CA VAL A 478 -31.20 4.09 -17.97
C VAL A 478 -31.68 2.82 -17.28
N VAL A 479 -32.82 2.32 -17.73
CA VAL A 479 -33.48 1.10 -17.23
C VAL A 479 -33.71 0.12 -18.38
N SER A 480 -33.94 -1.15 -18.05
CA SER A 480 -34.32 -2.17 -19.03
C SER A 480 -35.75 -1.95 -19.56
N GLU A 481 -36.17 -2.77 -20.52
CA GLU A 481 -37.53 -2.75 -21.10
C GLU A 481 -38.64 -2.92 -20.06
N ASN A 482 -38.36 -3.61 -18.95
CA ASN A 482 -39.29 -3.80 -17.83
C ASN A 482 -39.06 -2.82 -16.66
N GLY A 483 -38.29 -1.75 -16.85
CA GLY A 483 -38.05 -0.72 -15.84
C GLY A 483 -37.04 -1.08 -14.75
N SER A 484 -36.39 -2.25 -14.83
CA SER A 484 -35.38 -2.64 -13.85
C SER A 484 -34.06 -1.88 -14.04
N ALA A 485 -33.41 -1.57 -12.93
CA ALA A 485 -32.08 -0.94 -12.93
C ALA A 485 -31.04 -1.88 -13.58
N ILE A 486 -30.29 -1.36 -14.56
CA ILE A 486 -29.32 -2.15 -15.33
C ILE A 486 -27.97 -2.32 -14.63
N ASP A 487 -27.76 -1.65 -13.47
CA ASP A 487 -26.62 -1.87 -12.58
C ASP A 487 -26.90 -2.94 -11.51
N ARG A 488 -28.14 -3.44 -11.41
CA ARG A 488 -28.51 -4.46 -10.41
C ARG A 488 -27.69 -5.74 -10.64
N PRO A 489 -27.00 -6.27 -9.61
CA PRO A 489 -26.33 -7.55 -9.71
C PRO A 489 -27.30 -8.69 -10.04
N THR A 490 -26.77 -9.78 -10.62
CA THR A 490 -27.56 -11.00 -10.84
C THR A 490 -27.96 -11.65 -9.50
N LYS A 491 -28.84 -12.66 -9.51
CA LYS A 491 -29.15 -13.46 -8.30
C LYS A 491 -27.90 -14.06 -7.65
N SER A 492 -26.91 -14.44 -8.45
CA SER A 492 -25.59 -14.91 -8.00
C SER A 492 -24.64 -13.76 -7.61
N ASN A 493 -25.14 -12.52 -7.53
CA ASN A 493 -24.43 -11.28 -7.29
C ASN A 493 -23.15 -11.14 -8.14
N ASN A 494 -23.31 -11.43 -9.44
CA ASN A 494 -22.34 -11.12 -10.48
C ASN A 494 -22.72 -9.78 -11.14
N ALA A 495 -21.75 -9.14 -11.80
CA ALA A 495 -22.00 -7.92 -12.55
C ALA A 495 -23.02 -8.15 -13.67
N ASN A 496 -23.93 -7.20 -13.85
CA ASN A 496 -24.92 -7.22 -14.92
C ASN A 496 -24.24 -7.20 -16.31
N GLN A 497 -24.69 -8.07 -17.21
CA GLN A 497 -24.16 -8.20 -18.58
C GLN A 497 -25.06 -7.59 -19.65
N LEU A 498 -26.12 -6.87 -19.28
CA LEU A 498 -27.06 -6.29 -20.24
C LEU A 498 -26.37 -5.37 -21.26
N ILE A 499 -25.55 -4.41 -20.80
CA ILE A 499 -24.82 -3.51 -21.70
C ILE A 499 -23.85 -4.27 -22.64
N PRO A 500 -22.95 -5.14 -22.15
CA PRO A 500 -22.12 -6.00 -23.02
C PRO A 500 -22.94 -6.77 -24.05
N ASN A 501 -24.02 -7.43 -23.62
CA ASN A 501 -24.82 -8.27 -24.50
C ASN A 501 -25.56 -7.43 -25.56
N HIS A 502 -25.99 -6.22 -25.24
CA HIS A 502 -26.53 -5.28 -26.24
C HIS A 502 -25.48 -4.89 -27.26
N PHE A 503 -24.28 -4.53 -26.80
CA PHE A 503 -23.18 -4.13 -27.68
C PHE A 503 -22.68 -5.28 -28.57
N ASP A 504 -22.54 -6.48 -28.02
CA ASP A 504 -22.14 -7.67 -28.77
C ASP A 504 -23.19 -8.02 -29.83
N ARG A 505 -24.49 -7.88 -29.51
CA ARG A 505 -25.58 -8.04 -30.50
C ARG A 505 -25.55 -6.95 -31.57
N LEU A 506 -25.17 -5.72 -31.25
CA LEU A 506 -24.98 -4.66 -32.26
C LEU A 506 -23.86 -5.01 -33.23
N ILE A 507 -22.70 -5.43 -32.72
CA ILE A 507 -21.58 -5.88 -33.55
C ILE A 507 -22.02 -7.06 -34.43
N GLN A 508 -22.75 -8.02 -33.86
CA GLN A 508 -23.25 -9.17 -34.61
C GLN A 508 -24.16 -8.74 -35.76
N ARG A 509 -25.10 -7.81 -35.54
CA ARG A 509 -25.96 -7.29 -36.62
C ARG A 509 -25.17 -6.68 -37.78
N ILE A 510 -24.12 -5.93 -37.49
CA ILE A 510 -23.24 -5.34 -38.51
C ILE A 510 -22.53 -6.45 -39.30
N GLN A 511 -22.06 -7.49 -38.62
CA GLN A 511 -21.38 -8.63 -39.23
C GLN A 511 -22.32 -9.52 -40.06
N ASP A 512 -23.56 -9.69 -39.62
CA ASP A 512 -24.59 -10.46 -40.33
C ASP A 512 -24.91 -9.81 -41.68
N ASP A 513 -24.87 -8.48 -41.76
CA ASP A 513 -24.97 -7.68 -42.98
C ASP A 513 -23.67 -7.64 -43.81
N LYS A 514 -22.70 -8.50 -43.47
CA LYS A 514 -21.40 -8.66 -44.15
C LYS A 514 -20.52 -7.40 -44.15
N GLN A 515 -20.80 -6.45 -43.25
CA GLN A 515 -19.95 -5.28 -43.06
C GLN A 515 -18.72 -5.64 -42.23
N GLN A 516 -17.59 -5.01 -42.54
CA GLN A 516 -16.33 -5.24 -41.82
C GLN A 516 -16.26 -4.35 -40.58
N ILE A 517 -16.22 -4.97 -39.40
CA ILE A 517 -16.04 -4.28 -38.12
C ILE A 517 -15.22 -5.14 -37.16
N ARG A 518 -14.29 -4.51 -36.43
CA ARG A 518 -13.52 -5.23 -35.40
C ARG A 518 -14.38 -5.56 -34.19
N LYS A 519 -14.19 -6.77 -33.65
CA LYS A 519 -14.86 -7.23 -32.42
C LYS A 519 -14.20 -6.64 -31.17
N LEU A 520 -14.34 -5.33 -31.00
CA LEU A 520 -13.93 -4.60 -29.81
C LEU A 520 -15.02 -4.67 -28.73
N SER A 521 -14.64 -4.63 -27.46
CA SER A 521 -15.61 -4.61 -26.35
C SER A 521 -16.16 -3.21 -26.09
N PHE A 522 -17.34 -3.11 -25.48
CA PHE A 522 -17.99 -1.83 -25.11
C PHE A 522 -17.04 -0.84 -24.40
N GLY A 523 -16.15 -1.34 -23.53
CA GLY A 523 -15.18 -0.50 -22.81
C GLY A 523 -14.17 0.23 -23.70
N LYS A 524 -14.08 -0.12 -25.00
CA LYS A 524 -13.27 0.60 -25.98
C LYS A 524 -13.89 1.91 -26.44
N LEU A 525 -15.19 2.13 -26.25
CA LEU A 525 -15.82 3.44 -26.50
C LEU A 525 -15.22 4.51 -25.60
N ARG A 526 -15.12 4.25 -24.29
CA ARG A 526 -14.44 5.14 -23.35
C ARG A 526 -13.01 5.46 -23.78
N LYS A 527 -12.25 4.44 -24.21
CA LYS A 527 -10.87 4.65 -24.69
C LYS A 527 -10.83 5.53 -25.94
N THR A 528 -11.80 5.33 -26.85
CA THR A 528 -11.96 6.15 -28.06
C THR A 528 -12.28 7.59 -27.69
N ALA A 529 -13.23 7.82 -26.78
CA ALA A 529 -13.55 9.14 -26.26
C ALA A 529 -12.35 9.85 -25.62
N THR A 530 -11.66 9.17 -24.69
CA THR A 530 -10.46 9.72 -24.03
C THR A 530 -9.36 10.05 -25.04
N ASP A 531 -9.14 9.19 -26.04
CA ASP A 531 -8.12 9.40 -27.08
C ASP A 531 -8.47 10.61 -27.95
N LEU A 532 -9.73 10.75 -28.36
CA LEU A 532 -10.22 11.92 -29.10
C LEU A 532 -10.10 13.21 -28.26
N VAL A 533 -10.55 13.21 -27.00
CA VAL A 533 -10.37 14.37 -26.10
C VAL A 533 -8.90 14.73 -25.99
N LYS A 534 -8.02 13.75 -25.80
CA LYS A 534 -6.58 13.99 -25.73
C LYS A 534 -6.02 14.57 -27.03
N ARG A 535 -6.49 14.11 -28.20
CA ARG A 535 -6.10 14.60 -29.53
C ARG A 535 -6.44 16.08 -29.72
N PHE A 536 -7.61 16.52 -29.24
CA PHE A 536 -8.06 17.91 -29.32
C PHE A 536 -7.68 18.75 -28.09
N SER A 537 -6.87 18.20 -27.18
CA SER A 537 -6.38 18.93 -26.00
C SER A 537 -5.04 18.37 -25.52
N ASN A 538 -4.98 17.79 -24.32
CA ASN A 538 -3.78 17.18 -23.75
C ASN A 538 -4.12 16.08 -22.72
N GLY A 539 -3.08 15.48 -22.13
CA GLY A 539 -3.23 14.38 -21.18
C GLY A 539 -3.88 14.74 -19.84
N GLU A 540 -3.75 15.99 -19.39
CA GLU A 540 -4.41 16.48 -18.18
C GLU A 540 -5.92 16.57 -18.40
N ILE A 541 -6.34 17.25 -19.47
CA ILE A 541 -7.77 17.42 -19.82
C ILE A 541 -8.44 16.06 -20.05
N ALA A 542 -7.78 15.14 -20.76
CA ALA A 542 -8.26 13.77 -20.89
C ALA A 542 -8.36 13.03 -19.55
N GLY A 543 -7.44 13.29 -18.61
CA GLY A 543 -7.50 12.75 -17.25
C GLY A 543 -8.65 13.32 -16.41
N VAL A 544 -8.96 14.61 -16.57
CA VAL A 544 -10.12 15.27 -15.93
C VAL A 544 -11.43 14.73 -16.50
N PHE A 545 -11.51 14.62 -17.84
CA PHE A 545 -12.63 14.00 -18.56
C PHE A 545 -12.97 12.59 -18.05
N ASP A 546 -11.94 11.78 -17.76
CA ASP A 546 -12.07 10.43 -17.22
C ASP A 546 -12.40 10.35 -15.71
N CYS A 547 -12.50 11.50 -15.03
CA CYS A 547 -12.62 11.63 -13.57
C CYS A 547 -11.48 10.90 -12.82
N HIS A 548 -10.24 10.99 -13.31
CA HIS A 548 -9.09 10.45 -12.58
C HIS A 548 -8.81 11.29 -11.32
N GLY A 549 -8.53 10.63 -10.19
CA GLY A 549 -8.26 11.30 -8.90
C GLY A 549 -6.90 12.01 -8.81
N SER A 550 -6.05 11.85 -9.82
CA SER A 550 -4.81 12.62 -9.98
C SER A 550 -4.52 12.73 -11.49
N PRO A 551 -5.15 13.68 -12.19
CA PRO A 551 -4.98 13.84 -13.64
C PRO A 551 -3.53 14.23 -13.97
N VAL A 552 -2.91 15.08 -13.14
CA VAL A 552 -1.47 15.42 -13.21
C VAL A 552 -0.70 14.53 -12.23
N LYS A 553 -0.06 13.47 -12.73
CA LYS A 553 0.66 12.51 -11.86
C LYS A 553 1.88 13.08 -11.15
N THR A 554 2.47 14.14 -11.71
CA THR A 554 3.65 14.80 -11.15
C THR A 554 3.33 15.68 -9.96
N ASP A 555 2.06 16.09 -9.81
CA ASP A 555 1.60 16.95 -8.72
C ASP A 555 0.25 16.48 -8.17
N SER A 556 0.31 15.67 -7.10
CA SER A 556 -0.88 15.18 -6.42
C SER A 556 -1.57 16.23 -5.53
N LEU A 557 -0.96 17.41 -5.33
CA LEU A 557 -1.49 18.46 -4.46
C LEU A 557 -2.29 19.50 -5.23
N SER A 558 -2.05 19.68 -6.54
CA SER A 558 -2.81 20.65 -7.36
C SER A 558 -4.33 20.51 -7.18
N ASP A 559 -4.86 19.29 -7.25
CA ASP A 559 -6.29 18.99 -7.07
C ASP A 559 -6.87 19.38 -5.69
N GLN A 560 -6.04 19.64 -4.67
CA GLN A 560 -6.47 20.09 -3.34
C GLN A 560 -6.61 21.61 -3.24
N TYR A 561 -5.94 22.35 -4.14
CA TYR A 561 -5.81 23.81 -4.06
C TYR A 561 -6.36 24.55 -5.29
N SER A 562 -6.63 23.84 -6.39
CA SER A 562 -7.16 24.41 -7.62
C SER A 562 -8.43 23.70 -8.09
N ASN A 563 -9.33 24.45 -8.73
CA ASN A 563 -10.45 23.87 -9.45
C ASN A 563 -9.95 23.08 -10.66
N ARG A 564 -10.67 22.02 -11.02
CA ARG A 564 -10.39 21.25 -12.23
C ARG A 564 -10.81 22.07 -13.47
N PRO A 565 -10.03 22.03 -14.57
CA PRO A 565 -10.28 22.87 -15.74
C PRO A 565 -11.41 22.31 -16.63
N PHE A 566 -12.65 22.26 -16.12
CA PHE A 566 -13.78 21.71 -16.87
C PHE A 566 -14.15 22.54 -18.11
N GLY A 567 -13.92 23.86 -18.14
CA GLY A 567 -14.12 24.64 -19.37
C GLY A 567 -13.25 24.15 -20.52
N LYS A 568 -11.99 23.78 -20.25
CA LYS A 568 -11.11 23.15 -21.26
C LYS A 568 -11.58 21.75 -21.66
N VAL A 569 -12.22 21.02 -20.75
CA VAL A 569 -12.88 19.74 -21.08
C VAL A 569 -14.06 19.99 -22.02
N PHE A 570 -14.89 21.01 -21.77
CA PHE A 570 -16.03 21.34 -22.63
C PHE A 570 -15.60 21.76 -24.02
N GLN A 571 -14.57 22.60 -24.12
CA GLN A 571 -13.98 22.97 -25.41
C GLN A 571 -13.51 21.73 -26.17
N ALA A 572 -12.76 20.83 -25.53
CA ALA A 572 -12.31 19.60 -26.15
C ALA A 572 -13.49 18.71 -26.58
N ILE A 573 -14.56 18.62 -25.78
CA ILE A 573 -15.77 17.88 -26.14
C ILE A 573 -16.45 18.48 -27.38
N ARG A 574 -16.52 19.81 -27.52
CA ARG A 574 -17.08 20.47 -28.73
C ARG A 574 -16.25 20.18 -29.99
N GLU A 575 -14.92 20.14 -29.87
CA GLU A 575 -14.05 19.73 -30.99
C GLU A 575 -14.28 18.25 -31.37
N VAL A 576 -14.45 17.38 -30.37
CA VAL A 576 -14.79 15.96 -30.60
C VAL A 576 -16.16 15.82 -31.27
N GLU A 577 -17.15 16.62 -30.86
CA GLU A 577 -18.47 16.67 -31.47
C GLU A 577 -18.37 17.01 -32.97
N ALA A 578 -17.63 18.07 -33.31
CA ALA A 578 -17.42 18.49 -34.69
C ALA A 578 -16.73 17.38 -35.52
N TYR A 579 -15.71 16.72 -34.94
CA TYR A 579 -15.04 15.58 -35.57
C TYR A 579 -15.97 14.38 -35.80
N LEU A 580 -16.93 14.15 -34.90
CA LEU A 580 -17.89 13.05 -34.96
C LEU A 580 -19.15 13.39 -35.78
N ALA A 581 -19.25 14.58 -36.37
CA ALA A 581 -20.40 14.96 -37.20
C ALA A 581 -20.79 13.90 -38.28
N PRO A 582 -19.83 13.25 -39.00
CA PRO A 582 -20.16 12.18 -39.93
C PRO A 582 -20.78 10.93 -39.28
N VAL A 583 -20.51 10.68 -38.00
CA VAL A 583 -21.13 9.58 -37.23
C VAL A 583 -22.57 9.91 -36.91
N PHE A 584 -22.87 11.15 -36.54
CA PHE A 584 -24.21 11.58 -36.14
C PHE A 584 -25.19 11.60 -37.32
N ALA A 585 -24.71 11.98 -38.52
CA ALA A 585 -25.52 11.94 -39.75
C ALA A 585 -26.09 10.54 -40.05
N GLU A 586 -25.40 9.46 -39.66
CA GLU A 586 -25.86 8.08 -39.84
C GLU A 586 -27.02 7.70 -38.91
N GLY A 587 -27.17 8.40 -37.79
CA GLY A 587 -28.23 8.16 -36.80
C GLY A 587 -29.57 8.74 -37.24
N GLU A 588 -29.54 9.89 -37.92
CA GLU A 588 -30.70 10.65 -38.38
C GLU A 588 -31.41 9.99 -39.57
N LEU A 589 -30.66 9.29 -40.44
CA LEU A 589 -31.20 8.62 -41.63
C LEU A 589 -32.20 7.49 -41.35
N ASN A 590 -32.23 6.95 -40.12
CA ASN A 590 -33.13 5.85 -39.73
C ASN A 590 -34.24 6.30 -38.74
N ALA A 591 -34.43 7.61 -38.54
CA ALA A 591 -35.50 8.14 -37.68
C ALA A 591 -36.78 8.52 -38.45
N VAL A 592 -36.83 8.19 -39.76
CA VAL A 592 -37.99 8.35 -40.65
C VAL A 592 -38.72 7.03 -40.82
#